data_AF-A0A842KPG9-F1
#
_entry.id   AF-A0A842KPG9-F1
#
_cell.length_a   1.000
_cell.length_b   1.000
_cell.length_c   1.000
_cell.angle_alpha   90.00
_cell.angle_beta   90.00
_cell.angle_gamma   90.00
#
_symmetry.space_group_name_H-M   'P 1'
#
loop_
_entity.id
_entity.type
_entity.pdbx_description
1 polymer ?
#
loop_
_entity_poly.entity_id
_entity_poly.type
_entity_poly.pdbx_seq_one_letter_code
_entity_poly.pdbx_strand_id
1 'polypeptide(L)'
;RLEERGYDHKKIKENVEAEALGVCAYEAYQLHDDRVHEIDCTGLSHDELLDEIITVLKGEKPCTFGSVDFMEWFLEGGGKFLND
;
A
#
# COMPACT_ATOMS: atom_id res chain seq x y z
N ARG A 1 -4.63 5.06 12.36
CA ARG A 1 -5.28 5.47 11.08
C ARG A 1 -6.71 4.94 10.94
N LEU A 2 -6.95 3.63 10.78
CA LEU A 2 -8.31 3.11 10.57
C LEU A 2 -9.16 3.16 11.86
N GLU A 3 -8.56 2.87 13.01
CA GLU A 3 -9.19 3.05 14.33
C GLU A 3 -9.59 4.51 14.59
N GLU A 4 -8.72 5.47 14.26
CA GLU A 4 -8.99 6.91 14.41
C GLU A 4 -10.17 7.38 13.53
N ARG A 5 -10.45 6.65 12.44
CA ARG A 5 -11.64 6.86 11.60
C ARG A 5 -12.91 6.20 12.18
N GLY A 6 -12.82 5.56 13.34
CA GLY A 6 -13.93 4.90 14.02
C GLY A 6 -14.38 3.60 13.36
N TYR A 7 -13.51 2.93 12.61
CA TYR A 7 -13.85 1.63 12.02
C TYR A 7 -13.90 0.55 13.10
N ASP A 8 -14.83 -0.38 12.96
CA ASP A 8 -14.87 -1.55 13.84
C ASP A 8 -13.71 -2.51 13.55
N HIS A 9 -13.43 -3.40 14.50
CA HIS A 9 -12.30 -4.33 14.42
C HIS A 9 -12.34 -5.20 13.15
N LYS A 10 -13.53 -5.68 12.76
CA LYS A 10 -13.69 -6.51 11.57
C LYS A 10 -13.28 -5.73 10.32
N LYS A 11 -13.75 -4.49 10.18
CA LYS A 11 -13.44 -3.63 9.05
C LYS A 11 -11.96 -3.24 9.01
N ILE A 12 -11.35 -2.99 10.17
CA ILE A 12 -9.90 -2.75 10.27
C ILE A 12 -9.14 -3.97 9.76
N LYS A 13 -9.47 -5.16 10.26
CA LYS A 13 -8.86 -6.43 9.83
C LYS A 13 -8.95 -6.64 8.33
N GLU A 14 -10.15 -6.50 7.76
CA GLU A 14 -10.36 -6.63 6.32
C GLU A 14 -9.50 -5.65 5.50
N ASN A 15 -9.35 -4.40 5.96
CA ASN A 15 -8.52 -3.40 5.23
C ASN A 15 -7.03 -3.70 5.35
N VAL A 16 -6.54 -4.13 6.52
CA VAL A 16 -5.12 -4.46 6.72
C VAL A 16 -4.74 -5.73 5.96
N GLU A 17 -5.61 -6.75 5.95
CA GLU A 17 -5.43 -7.96 5.15
C GLU A 17 -5.43 -7.65 3.65
N ALA A 18 -6.34 -6.78 3.19
CA ALA A 18 -6.38 -6.36 1.79
C ALA A 18 -5.12 -5.61 1.34
N GLU A 19 -4.56 -4.76 2.21
CA GLU A 19 -3.29 -4.07 1.96
C GLU A 19 -2.12 -5.06 1.91
N ALA A 20 -2.03 -5.99 2.87
CA ALA A 20 -0.98 -7.01 2.89
C ALA A 20 -1.02 -7.87 1.61
N LEU A 21 -2.22 -8.24 1.15
CA LEU A 21 -2.43 -8.99 -0.08
C LEU A 21 -2.26 -8.17 -1.37
N GLY A 22 -2.06 -6.85 -1.28
CA GLY A 22 -1.91 -5.96 -2.43
C GLY A 22 -3.17 -5.87 -3.30
N VAL A 23 -4.37 -6.06 -2.74
CA VAL A 23 -5.63 -6.19 -3.51
C VAL A 23 -5.88 -4.97 -4.40
N CYS A 24 -5.81 -3.75 -3.84
CA CYS A 24 -6.06 -2.53 -4.60
C CYS A 24 -5.00 -2.28 -5.69
N ALA A 25 -3.73 -2.57 -5.38
CA ALA A 25 -2.64 -2.42 -6.34
C ALA A 25 -2.81 -3.40 -7.51
N TYR A 26 -3.14 -4.66 -7.21
CA TYR A 26 -3.41 -5.68 -8.22
C TYR A 26 -4.61 -5.33 -9.10
N GLU A 27 -5.70 -4.85 -8.53
CA GLU A 27 -6.86 -4.36 -9.29
C GLU A 27 -6.49 -3.20 -10.22
N ALA A 28 -5.69 -2.24 -9.74
CA ALA A 28 -5.19 -1.15 -10.57
C ALA A 28 -4.36 -1.67 -11.74
N TYR A 29 -3.46 -2.62 -11.49
CA TYR A 29 -2.65 -3.26 -12.53
C TYR A 29 -3.52 -4.00 -13.55
N GLN A 30 -4.54 -4.76 -13.12
CA GLN A 30 -5.46 -5.45 -14.04
C GLN A 30 -6.23 -4.49 -14.96
N LEU A 31 -6.48 -3.25 -14.52
CA LEU A 31 -7.23 -2.25 -15.30
C LEU A 31 -6.33 -1.39 -16.19
N HIS A 32 -5.07 -1.22 -15.82
CA HIS A 32 -4.19 -0.21 -16.42
C HIS A 32 -2.85 -0.75 -16.92
N ASP A 33 -2.57 -2.02 -16.70
CA ASP A 33 -1.35 -2.74 -17.04
C ASP A 33 -0.08 -2.00 -16.55
N ASP A 34 0.86 -1.76 -17.45
CA ASP A 34 2.17 -1.14 -17.20
C ASP A 34 2.14 0.35 -16.85
N ARG A 35 0.94 0.95 -16.78
CA ARG A 35 0.74 2.36 -16.40
C ARG A 35 0.49 2.55 -14.90
N VAL A 36 0.86 1.56 -14.08
CA VAL A 36 0.73 1.59 -12.62
C VAL A 36 2.10 1.66 -11.98
N HIS A 37 2.25 2.58 -11.03
CA HIS A 37 3.44 2.70 -10.20
C HIS A 37 3.04 2.65 -8.72
N GLU A 38 3.62 1.73 -7.97
CA GLU A 38 3.47 1.62 -6.53
C GLU A 38 4.42 2.57 -5.81
N ILE A 39 3.94 3.19 -4.73
CA ILE A 39 4.77 4.02 -3.86
C ILE A 39 4.60 3.53 -2.42
N ASP A 40 5.68 3.00 -1.84
CA ASP A 40 5.73 2.74 -0.41
C ASP A 40 5.81 4.06 0.35
N CYS A 41 4.72 4.40 1.05
CA CYS A 41 4.62 5.63 1.82
C CYS A 41 5.21 5.48 3.24
N THR A 42 5.81 4.34 3.59
CA THR A 42 6.32 4.07 4.93
C THR A 42 7.47 5.01 5.28
N GLY A 43 7.30 5.76 6.38
CA GLY A 43 8.34 6.68 6.87
C GLY A 43 8.54 7.96 6.06
N LEU A 44 7.84 8.13 4.93
CA LEU A 44 7.93 9.33 4.11
C LEU A 44 7.16 10.51 4.73
N SER A 45 7.75 11.69 4.66
CA SER A 45 7.04 12.95 4.83
C SER A 45 6.16 13.25 3.61
N HIS A 46 5.28 14.25 3.74
CA HIS A 46 4.43 14.67 2.63
C HIS A 46 5.25 15.24 1.46
N ASP A 47 6.32 15.99 1.74
CA ASP A 47 7.17 16.59 0.70
C ASP A 47 7.92 15.50 -0.07
N GLU A 48 8.49 14.51 0.64
CA GLU A 48 9.16 13.35 0.00
C GLU A 48 8.20 12.52 -0.85
N LEU A 49 6.97 12.29 -0.36
CA LEU A 49 5.95 11.58 -1.13
C LEU A 49 5.55 12.33 -2.40
N LEU A 50 5.40 13.66 -2.32
CA LEU A 50 5.06 14.49 -3.47
C LEU A 50 6.18 14.50 -4.51
N ASP A 51 7.43 14.59 -4.07
CA ASP A 51 8.60 14.54 -4.96
C ASP A 51 8.67 13.19 -5.69
N GLU A 52 8.35 12.08 -5.01
CA GLU A 52 8.28 10.75 -5.63
C GLU A 52 7.22 10.69 -6.73
N ILE A 53 6.01 11.16 -6.43
CA ILE A 53 4.90 11.21 -7.40
C ILE A 53 5.29 12.06 -8.62
N ILE A 54 5.88 13.24 -8.41
CA ILE A 54 6.31 14.13 -9.50
C ILE A 54 7.37 13.46 -10.38
N THR A 55 8.33 12.77 -9.77
CA THR A 55 9.41 12.06 -10.49
C THR A 55 8.84 10.98 -11.41
N VAL A 56 7.86 10.21 -10.93
CA VAL A 56 7.14 9.20 -11.71
C VAL A 56 6.38 9.84 -12.87
N LEU A 57 5.63 10.92 -12.61
CA LEU A 57 4.85 11.62 -13.64
C LEU A 57 5.72 12.26 -14.73
N LYS A 58 6.95 12.68 -14.41
CA LYS A 58 7.92 13.17 -15.40
C LYS A 58 8.56 12.07 -16.23
N GLY A 59 8.35 10.80 -15.89
CA GLY A 59 9.00 9.66 -16.53
C GLY A 59 10.47 9.51 -16.14
N GLU A 60 10.90 10.15 -15.05
CA GLU A 60 12.26 10.01 -14.50
C GLU A 60 12.44 8.67 -13.77
N LYS A 61 11.33 8.00 -13.45
CA LYS A 61 11.28 6.62 -12.94
C LYS A 61 10.30 5.78 -13.78
N PRO A 62 10.63 4.52 -14.09
CA PRO A 62 9.67 3.61 -14.74
C PRO A 62 8.51 3.27 -13.80
N CYS A 63 7.33 3.00 -14.37
CA CYS A 63 6.22 2.42 -13.64
C CYS A 63 6.59 1.01 -13.15
N THR A 64 6.37 0.72 -11.87
CA THR A 64 6.71 -0.56 -11.23
C THR A 64 5.53 -1.06 -10.42
N PHE A 65 5.21 -2.34 -10.59
CA PHE A 65 4.17 -3.06 -9.85
C PHE A 65 4.79 -4.31 -9.22
N GLY A 66 4.37 -4.67 -8.00
CA GLY A 66 4.91 -5.77 -7.21
C GLY A 66 6.26 -5.46 -6.55
N SER A 67 6.60 -4.18 -6.42
CA SER A 67 7.82 -3.73 -5.72
C SER A 67 7.61 -3.56 -4.22
N VAL A 68 6.36 -3.39 -3.79
CA VAL A 68 5.97 -3.26 -2.39
C VAL A 68 5.30 -4.55 -1.94
N ASP A 69 5.86 -5.20 -0.91
CA ASP A 69 5.33 -6.45 -0.34
C ASP A 69 5.26 -6.33 1.18
N PHE A 70 4.03 -6.39 1.73
CA PHE A 70 3.78 -6.36 3.16
C PHE A 70 3.41 -7.75 3.73
N MET A 71 3.38 -8.80 2.91
CA MET A 71 3.03 -10.15 3.37
C MET A 71 4.02 -10.69 4.39
N GLU A 72 5.32 -10.44 4.21
CA GLU A 72 6.35 -10.84 5.17
C GLU A 72 6.10 -10.20 6.54
N TRP A 73 5.98 -8.87 6.58
CA TRP A 73 5.67 -8.14 7.81
C TRP A 73 4.38 -8.63 8.47
N PHE A 74 3.34 -8.89 7.66
CA PHE A 74 2.05 -9.37 8.15
C PHE A 74 2.18 -10.74 8.82
N LEU A 75 2.91 -11.68 8.21
CA LEU A 75 3.09 -13.04 8.73
C LEU A 75 4.02 -13.11 9.95
N GLU A 76 5.04 -12.26 10.03
CA GLU A 76 6.04 -12.30 11.10
C GLU A 76 5.56 -11.72 12.44
N GLY A 77 4.45 -11.00 12.44
CA GLY A 77 3.86 -10.49 13.67
C GLY A 77 3.05 -9.21 13.50
N GLY A 78 3.18 -8.54 12.35
CA GLY A 78 2.33 -7.42 11.97
C GLY A 78 0.86 -7.79 12.08
N GLY A 79 0.41 -8.92 11.53
CA GLY A 79 -1.01 -9.31 11.59
C GLY A 79 -1.51 -9.77 12.97
N LYS A 80 -0.65 -9.91 14.00
CA LYS A 80 -1.07 -10.46 15.30
C LYS A 80 -2.06 -9.56 16.04
N PHE A 81 -1.97 -8.24 15.88
CA PHE A 81 -2.89 -7.29 16.53
C PHE A 81 -4.33 -7.39 16.01
N LEU A 82 -4.59 -8.16 14.94
CA LEU A 82 -5.92 -8.37 14.35
C LEU A 82 -6.65 -9.62 14.89
N ASN A 83 -6.03 -10.36 15.81
CA ASN A 83 -6.58 -11.59 16.38
C ASN A 83 -6.95 -11.46 17.86
N ASP A 84 -6.77 -10.27 18.45
CA ASP A 84 -7.22 -9.91 19.79
C ASP A 84 -8.69 -9.41 19.76
#